data_AF-A0A9X4HDR7-F1
#
_entry.id   AF-A0A9X4HDR7-F1
#
_cell.length_a   1.000
_cell.length_b   1.000
_cell.length_c   1.000
_cell.angle_alpha   90.00
_cell.angle_beta   90.00
_cell.angle_gamma   90.00
#
_symmetry.space_group_name_H-M   'P 1'
#
loop_
_entity.id
_entity.type
_entity.pdbx_description
1 polymer ?
#
loop_
_entity_poly.entity_id
_entity_poly.type
_entity_poly.pdbx_seq_one_letter_code
_entity_poly.pdbx_strand_id
1 'polypeptide(L)'
;MSRAGAGQSGSFALSLAEFAAQTSEAIDASVREIIIEVGSSLIRMSPVGNPEIWAQNAVASQYNKAVDDHNSALRSDPTNLTKGGRLKKGRKLNDGMDIKAPEGYVGGRFRANWHISLGVVESVTFDEVDPSGAETVAALVAAMSDFTAGQMAYIINNLPYAIPLEFGHSTQAPGGMVRVTVARFQQIVQEAIRNNQV
;
A
#
# COMPACT_ATOMS: atom_id res chain seq x y z
N MET A 1 43.15 42.84 29.17
CA MET A 1 42.48 42.36 27.94
C MET A 1 41.52 41.25 28.31
N SER A 2 40.22 41.45 28.09
CA SER A 2 39.14 40.57 28.54
C SER A 2 39.11 39.26 27.74
N ARG A 3 39.11 38.12 28.45
CA ARG A 3 38.88 36.77 27.91
C ARG A 3 37.39 36.51 27.60
N ALA A 4 36.65 37.51 27.14
CA ALA A 4 35.19 37.40 27.01
C ALA A 4 34.71 36.54 25.83
N GLY A 5 35.57 36.27 24.83
CA GLY A 5 35.19 35.51 23.62
C GLY A 5 35.64 34.06 23.56
N ALA A 6 36.59 33.62 24.39
CA ALA A 6 37.24 32.31 24.24
C ALA A 6 36.31 31.11 24.50
N GLY A 7 35.29 31.27 25.35
CA GLY A 7 34.25 30.26 25.59
C GLY A 7 33.10 30.29 24.58
N GLN A 8 32.89 31.42 23.89
CA GLN A 8 31.80 31.60 22.92
C GLN A 8 32.12 30.99 21.55
N SER A 9 33.39 30.96 21.16
CA SER A 9 33.83 30.26 19.94
C SER A 9 33.60 28.75 20.01
N GLY A 10 33.71 28.15 21.21
CA GLY A 10 33.37 26.75 21.45
C GLY A 10 31.87 26.49 21.33
N SER A 11 31.02 27.35 21.91
CA SER A 11 29.56 27.21 21.81
C SER A 11 29.04 27.44 20.39
N PHE A 12 29.58 28.39 19.64
CA PHE A 12 29.20 28.63 18.24
C PHE A 12 29.56 27.46 17.32
N ALA A 13 30.79 26.93 17.44
CA ALA A 13 31.23 25.78 16.67
C ALA A 13 30.41 24.52 16.99
N LEU A 14 30.03 24.33 18.27
CA LEU A 14 29.13 23.25 18.69
C LEU A 14 27.73 23.41 18.06
N SER A 15 27.15 24.61 18.08
CA SER A 15 25.85 24.86 17.44
C SER A 15 25.87 24.61 15.93
N LEU A 16 26.95 24.95 15.24
CA LEU A 16 27.10 24.64 13.81
C LEU A 16 27.22 23.12 13.56
N ALA A 17 27.94 22.40 14.42
CA ALA A 17 28.06 20.95 14.32
C ALA A 17 26.71 20.26 14.58
N GLU A 18 25.95 20.73 15.56
CA GLU A 18 24.59 20.25 15.84
C GLU A 18 23.65 20.50 14.65
N PHE A 19 23.68 21.71 14.07
CA PHE A 19 22.87 22.03 12.89
C PHE A 19 23.22 21.16 11.67
N ALA A 20 24.52 20.91 11.44
CA ALA A 20 24.97 20.02 10.38
C ALA A 20 24.49 18.57 10.60
N ALA A 21 24.54 18.08 11.84
CA ALA A 21 24.04 16.76 12.19
C ALA A 21 22.51 16.65 11.99
N GLN A 22 21.75 17.64 12.45
CA GLN A 22 20.29 17.71 12.28
C GLN A 22 19.90 17.76 10.80
N THR A 23 20.59 18.56 10.00
CA THR A 23 20.34 18.66 8.55
C THR A 23 20.63 17.32 7.85
N SER A 24 21.70 16.63 8.23
CA SER A 24 22.05 15.33 7.65
C SER A 24 20.99 14.27 7.97
N GLU A 25 20.53 14.21 9.23
CA GLU A 25 19.46 13.29 9.62
C GLU A 25 18.12 13.63 8.93
N ALA A 26 17.79 14.91 8.80
CA ALA A 26 16.60 15.36 8.09
C ALA A 26 16.58 14.95 6.61
N ILE A 27 17.75 14.99 5.96
CA ILE A 27 17.92 14.53 4.58
C ILE A 27 17.68 13.01 4.51
N ASP A 28 18.34 12.24 5.37
CA ASP A 28 18.19 10.77 5.39
C ASP A 28 16.74 10.36 5.67
N ALA A 29 16.10 10.97 6.67
CA ALA A 29 14.71 10.73 7.00
C ALA A 29 13.76 11.07 5.84
N SER A 30 13.97 12.22 5.18
CA SER A 30 13.18 12.61 4.01
C SER A 30 13.26 11.59 2.88
N VAL A 31 14.47 11.11 2.55
CA VAL A 31 14.65 10.14 1.46
C VAL A 31 14.03 8.79 1.83
N ARG A 32 14.22 8.32 3.08
CA ARG A 32 13.55 7.10 3.57
C ARG A 32 12.04 7.20 3.44
N GLU A 33 11.44 8.30 3.89
CA GLU A 33 9.99 8.50 3.83
C GLU A 33 9.46 8.53 2.39
N ILE A 34 10.17 9.18 1.45
CA ILE A 34 9.82 9.18 0.03
C ILE A 34 9.77 7.75 -0.52
N ILE A 35 10.81 6.95 -0.26
CA ILE A 35 10.89 5.58 -0.74
C ILE A 35 9.79 4.71 -0.11
N ILE A 36 9.54 4.88 1.18
CA ILE A 36 8.48 4.18 1.91
C ILE A 36 7.12 4.49 1.32
N GLU A 37 6.80 5.74 1.05
CA GLU A 37 5.50 6.11 0.52
C GLU A 37 5.32 5.68 -0.94
N VAL A 38 6.37 5.80 -1.77
CA VAL A 38 6.35 5.27 -3.15
C VAL A 38 6.08 3.76 -3.12
N GLY A 39 6.86 3.00 -2.36
CA GLY A 39 6.70 1.54 -2.28
C GLY A 39 5.36 1.14 -1.67
N SER A 40 4.93 1.79 -0.59
CA SER A 40 3.64 1.53 0.04
C SER A 40 2.47 1.84 -0.88
N SER A 41 2.55 2.91 -1.68
CA SER A 41 1.53 3.25 -2.67
C SER A 41 1.45 2.17 -3.75
N LEU A 42 2.58 1.67 -4.26
CA LEU A 42 2.61 0.61 -5.26
C LEU A 42 1.96 -0.67 -4.74
N ILE A 43 2.34 -1.08 -3.52
CA ILE A 43 1.82 -2.30 -2.87
C ILE A 43 0.31 -2.17 -2.67
N ARG A 44 -0.17 -1.06 -2.09
CA ARG A 44 -1.59 -0.85 -1.79
C ARG A 44 -2.46 -0.77 -3.05
N MET A 45 -1.96 -0.14 -4.11
CA MET A 45 -2.67 -0.03 -5.39
C MET A 45 -2.67 -1.33 -6.19
N SER A 46 -1.71 -2.21 -5.93
CA SER A 46 -1.57 -3.46 -6.68
C SER A 46 -2.81 -4.33 -6.52
N PRO A 47 -3.40 -4.83 -7.63
CA PRO A 47 -4.63 -5.59 -7.57
C PRO A 47 -4.46 -6.88 -6.78
N VAL A 48 -5.51 -7.23 -6.05
CA VAL A 48 -5.71 -8.58 -5.54
C VAL A 48 -6.94 -9.11 -6.25
N GLY A 49 -6.78 -10.07 -7.15
CA GLY A 49 -7.88 -10.52 -8.00
C GLY A 49 -9.11 -10.87 -7.16
N ASN A 50 -10.25 -10.45 -7.70
CA ASN A 50 -11.53 -10.42 -7.02
C ASN A 50 -12.37 -11.59 -7.52
N PRO A 51 -12.69 -12.59 -6.68
CA PRO A 51 -13.47 -13.74 -7.10
C PRO A 51 -14.86 -13.43 -7.62
N GLU A 52 -15.48 -12.36 -7.15
CA GLU A 52 -16.87 -12.01 -7.48
C GLU A 52 -17.04 -11.54 -8.94
N ILE A 53 -15.98 -11.05 -9.57
CA ILE A 53 -16.03 -10.54 -10.95
C ILE A 53 -15.51 -11.54 -11.98
N TRP A 54 -15.05 -12.73 -11.55
CA TRP A 54 -14.57 -13.74 -12.49
C TRP A 54 -15.73 -14.35 -13.27
N ALA A 55 -15.53 -14.53 -14.59
CA ALA A 55 -16.56 -15.06 -15.48
C ALA A 55 -17.11 -16.43 -15.02
N GLN A 56 -16.25 -17.29 -14.46
CA GLN A 56 -16.67 -18.59 -13.91
C GLN A 56 -17.62 -18.48 -12.72
N ASN A 57 -17.58 -17.36 -11.99
CA ASN A 57 -18.43 -17.08 -10.85
C ASN A 57 -19.60 -16.16 -11.20
N ALA A 58 -19.80 -15.77 -12.46
CA ALA A 58 -20.84 -14.81 -12.84
C ALA A 58 -22.23 -15.23 -12.34
N VAL A 59 -22.57 -16.52 -12.44
CA VAL A 59 -23.82 -17.07 -11.92
C VAL A 59 -23.88 -17.00 -10.40
N ALA A 60 -22.81 -17.41 -9.72
CA ALA A 60 -22.73 -17.39 -8.25
C ALA A 60 -22.86 -15.97 -7.71
N SER A 61 -22.12 -15.01 -8.28
CA SER A 61 -22.16 -13.60 -7.91
C SER A 61 -23.52 -12.97 -8.17
N GLN A 62 -24.16 -13.26 -9.31
CA GLN A 62 -25.51 -12.76 -9.61
C GLN A 62 -26.55 -13.33 -8.64
N TYR A 63 -26.46 -14.61 -8.32
CA TYR A 63 -27.34 -15.27 -7.37
C TYR A 63 -27.20 -14.68 -5.97
N ASN A 64 -25.97 -14.57 -5.46
CA ASN A 64 -25.67 -13.99 -4.15
C ASN A 64 -26.15 -12.53 -4.06
N LYS A 65 -25.92 -11.74 -5.12
CA LYS A 65 -26.46 -10.38 -5.22
C LYS A 65 -27.98 -10.36 -5.15
N ALA A 66 -28.68 -11.27 -5.83
CA ALA A 66 -30.13 -11.34 -5.78
C ALA A 66 -30.65 -11.70 -4.37
N VAL A 67 -29.96 -12.60 -3.65
CA VAL A 67 -30.29 -12.91 -2.25
C VAL A 67 -30.10 -11.69 -1.34
N ASP A 68 -29.03 -10.93 -1.54
CA ASP A 68 -28.76 -9.70 -0.78
C ASP A 68 -29.75 -8.59 -1.09
N ASP A 69 -30.11 -8.40 -2.37
CA ASP A 69 -31.12 -7.43 -2.80
C ASP A 69 -32.50 -7.80 -2.22
N HIS A 70 -32.85 -9.09 -2.22
CA HIS A 70 -34.08 -9.59 -1.57
C HIS A 70 -34.07 -9.31 -0.06
N ASN A 71 -32.98 -9.62 0.62
CA ASN A 71 -32.81 -9.35 2.05
C ASN A 71 -32.82 -7.85 2.38
N SER A 72 -32.35 -7.01 1.47
CA SER A 72 -32.37 -5.55 1.60
C SER A 72 -33.79 -5.00 1.40
N ALA A 73 -34.53 -5.51 0.42
CA ALA A 73 -35.94 -5.21 0.23
C ALA A 73 -36.77 -5.57 1.46
N LEU A 74 -36.53 -6.75 2.05
CA LEU A 74 -37.18 -7.14 3.31
C LEU A 74 -36.90 -6.15 4.46
N ARG A 75 -35.72 -5.53 4.50
CA ARG A 75 -35.37 -4.52 5.52
C ARG A 75 -36.03 -3.17 5.30
N SER A 76 -36.34 -2.83 4.05
CA SER A 76 -37.00 -1.56 3.71
C SER A 76 -38.46 -1.48 4.13
N ASP A 77 -39.12 -2.62 4.35
CA ASP A 77 -40.51 -2.69 4.79
C ASP A 77 -40.59 -2.74 6.32
N PRO A 78 -41.16 -1.69 6.98
CA PRO A 78 -41.25 -1.62 8.44
C PRO A 78 -42.03 -2.78 9.07
N THR A 79 -42.94 -3.42 8.33
CA THR A 79 -43.73 -4.55 8.84
C THR A 79 -42.87 -5.80 9.07
N ASN A 80 -41.68 -5.86 8.46
CA ASN A 80 -40.73 -6.95 8.56
C ASN A 80 -39.70 -6.74 9.67
N LEU A 81 -39.73 -5.58 10.34
CA LEU A 81 -38.79 -5.20 11.38
C LEU A 81 -39.37 -5.43 12.78
N THR A 82 -38.51 -5.71 13.75
CA THR A 82 -38.81 -5.64 15.17
C THR A 82 -38.82 -4.18 15.62
N LYS A 83 -39.32 -3.90 16.84
CA LYS A 83 -39.27 -2.55 17.43
C LYS A 83 -37.85 -1.96 17.49
N GLY A 84 -36.81 -2.80 17.49
CA GLY A 84 -35.39 -2.41 17.45
C GLY A 84 -34.78 -2.34 16.05
N GLY A 85 -35.58 -2.32 14.98
CA GLY A 85 -35.10 -2.14 13.61
C GLY A 85 -34.40 -3.35 12.97
N ARG A 86 -34.41 -4.51 13.63
CA ARG A 86 -33.86 -5.77 13.08
C ARG A 86 -34.92 -6.53 12.29
N LEU A 87 -34.54 -7.26 11.24
CA LEU A 87 -35.46 -8.20 10.58
C LEU A 87 -36.04 -9.20 11.59
N LYS A 88 -37.34 -9.47 11.49
CA LYS A 88 -38.02 -10.53 12.25
C LYS A 88 -37.39 -11.89 11.93
N LYS A 89 -37.34 -12.76 12.96
CA LYS A 89 -36.76 -14.11 12.85
C LYS A 89 -37.40 -14.89 11.70
N GLY A 90 -36.58 -15.57 10.90
CA GLY A 90 -37.03 -16.40 9.77
C GLY A 90 -37.36 -15.66 8.48
N ARG A 91 -37.33 -14.31 8.46
CA ARG A 91 -37.59 -13.54 7.23
C ARG A 91 -36.38 -13.46 6.31
N LYS A 92 -35.17 -13.43 6.87
CA LYS A 92 -33.93 -13.37 6.08
C LYS A 92 -33.76 -14.67 5.29
N LEU A 93 -33.56 -14.55 3.98
CA LEU A 93 -33.10 -15.63 3.11
C LEU A 93 -31.60 -15.88 3.40
N ASN A 94 -31.26 -17.09 3.84
CA ASN A 94 -29.88 -17.51 4.07
C ASN A 94 -29.53 -18.54 3.01
N ASP A 95 -29.38 -18.07 1.78
CA ASP A 95 -29.00 -18.88 0.62
C ASP A 95 -27.83 -18.21 -0.09
N GLY A 96 -27.06 -18.98 -0.86
CA GLY A 96 -25.89 -18.48 -1.57
C GLY A 96 -25.18 -19.59 -2.34
N MET A 97 -24.49 -19.20 -3.40
CA MET A 97 -23.64 -20.07 -4.20
C MET A 97 -22.17 -19.80 -3.87
N ASP A 98 -21.37 -20.86 -3.85
CA ASP A 98 -19.92 -20.77 -3.63
C ASP A 98 -19.24 -20.03 -4.78
N ILE A 99 -18.38 -19.07 -4.43
CA ILE A 99 -17.49 -18.36 -5.35
C ILE A 99 -16.14 -19.06 -5.31
N LYS A 100 -15.62 -19.49 -6.47
CA LYS A 100 -14.40 -20.31 -6.56
C LYS A 100 -13.30 -19.58 -7.33
N ALA A 101 -12.05 -19.78 -6.93
CA ALA A 101 -10.92 -19.29 -7.72
C ALA A 101 -10.58 -20.19 -8.91
N PRO A 102 -10.06 -19.63 -10.02
CA PRO A 102 -9.47 -20.43 -11.07
C PRO A 102 -8.38 -21.33 -10.49
N GLU A 103 -8.21 -22.50 -11.08
CA GLU A 103 -7.16 -23.42 -10.68
C GLU A 103 -5.79 -22.74 -10.81
N GLY A 104 -4.99 -22.79 -9.74
CA GLY A 104 -3.67 -22.14 -9.67
C GLY A 104 -3.71 -20.62 -9.40
N TYR A 105 -4.89 -20.00 -9.22
CA TYR A 105 -4.96 -18.59 -8.84
C TYR A 105 -4.58 -18.36 -7.38
N VAL A 106 -3.61 -17.48 -7.16
CA VAL A 106 -3.10 -17.11 -5.83
C VAL A 106 -3.32 -15.61 -5.59
N GLY A 107 -4.42 -15.28 -4.92
CA GLY A 107 -4.78 -13.89 -4.64
C GLY A 107 -3.88 -13.28 -3.60
N GLY A 108 -3.16 -12.19 -3.94
CA GLY A 108 -2.18 -11.54 -3.05
C GLY A 108 -0.73 -11.73 -3.48
N ARG A 109 -0.42 -12.67 -4.39
CA ARG A 109 0.96 -12.92 -4.85
C ARG A 109 1.57 -11.73 -5.58
N PHE A 110 0.79 -11.06 -6.44
CA PHE A 110 1.27 -9.87 -7.15
C PHE A 110 1.70 -8.76 -6.19
N ARG A 111 0.88 -8.54 -5.16
CA ARG A 111 1.13 -7.53 -4.12
C ARG A 111 2.36 -7.88 -3.27
N ALA A 112 2.50 -9.16 -2.91
CA ALA A 112 3.65 -9.67 -2.16
C ALA A 112 5.00 -9.60 -2.91
N ASN A 113 4.95 -9.57 -4.25
CA ASN A 113 6.15 -9.60 -5.10
C ASN A 113 6.79 -8.23 -5.34
N TRP A 114 6.37 -7.20 -4.62
CA TRP A 114 7.08 -5.92 -4.60
C TRP A 114 8.22 -5.99 -3.60
N HIS A 115 9.44 -6.08 -4.11
CA HIS A 115 10.65 -6.17 -3.29
C HIS A 115 11.46 -4.89 -3.39
N ILE A 116 12.12 -4.55 -2.29
CA ILE A 116 13.08 -3.47 -2.25
C ILE A 116 14.49 -4.05 -2.12
N SER A 117 15.41 -3.52 -2.92
CA SER A 117 16.81 -3.91 -2.93
C SER A 117 17.70 -2.67 -2.91
N LEU A 118 18.85 -2.75 -2.22
CA LEU A 118 19.82 -1.67 -2.12
C LEU A 118 21.06 -1.97 -2.97
N GLY A 119 21.33 -1.11 -3.96
CA GLY A 119 22.55 -1.17 -4.78
C GLY A 119 22.62 -2.30 -5.82
N VAL A 120 21.67 -3.24 -5.82
CA VAL A 120 21.61 -4.34 -6.80
C VAL A 120 20.20 -4.51 -7.37
N VAL A 121 20.09 -4.86 -8.65
CA VAL A 121 18.79 -5.25 -9.24
C VAL A 121 18.68 -6.76 -9.17
N GLU A 122 17.68 -7.25 -8.43
CA GLU A 122 17.42 -8.68 -8.31
C GLU A 122 16.32 -9.11 -9.30
N SER A 123 16.54 -10.23 -9.98
CA SER A 123 15.59 -10.84 -10.92
C SER A 123 14.94 -12.08 -10.32
N VAL A 124 14.31 -11.91 -9.16
CA VAL A 124 13.63 -12.99 -8.41
C VAL A 124 12.12 -12.78 -8.41
N THR A 125 11.39 -13.89 -8.25
CA THR A 125 9.95 -13.93 -7.99
C THR A 125 9.69 -14.89 -6.85
N PHE A 126 8.61 -14.65 -6.12
CA PHE A 126 8.27 -15.32 -4.87
C PHE A 126 6.85 -15.87 -4.94
N ASP A 127 6.57 -16.95 -4.21
CA ASP A 127 5.26 -17.61 -4.19
C ASP A 127 4.39 -17.20 -3.00
N GLU A 128 4.96 -16.37 -2.14
CA GLU A 128 4.37 -15.72 -1.00
C GLU A 128 3.16 -14.89 -1.39
N VAL A 129 2.24 -14.77 -0.44
CA VAL A 129 0.91 -14.22 -0.67
C VAL A 129 0.59 -13.24 0.44
N ASP A 130 0.37 -11.99 0.06
CA ASP A 130 0.00 -10.94 1.00
C ASP A 130 -1.17 -10.15 0.41
N PRO A 131 -2.41 -10.65 0.58
CA PRO A 131 -3.58 -9.97 0.05
C PRO A 131 -3.83 -8.64 0.73
N SER A 132 -3.25 -8.37 1.91
CA SER A 132 -3.40 -7.11 2.62
C SER A 132 -2.35 -6.07 2.19
N GLY A 133 -1.15 -6.54 1.81
CA GLY A 133 0.04 -5.73 1.60
C GLY A 133 0.78 -5.37 2.89
N ALA A 134 0.27 -5.78 4.06
CA ALA A 134 0.81 -5.35 5.35
C ALA A 134 2.20 -5.93 5.61
N GLU A 135 2.43 -7.20 5.30
CA GLU A 135 3.72 -7.86 5.49
C GLU A 135 4.76 -7.30 4.52
N THR A 136 4.34 -7.08 3.27
CA THR A 136 5.17 -6.51 2.21
C THR A 136 5.60 -5.08 2.56
N VAL A 137 4.67 -4.25 3.06
CA VAL A 137 4.97 -2.89 3.53
C VAL A 137 5.88 -2.93 4.76
N ALA A 138 5.64 -3.83 5.71
CA ALA A 138 6.49 -3.96 6.89
C ALA A 138 7.93 -4.34 6.52
N ALA A 139 8.11 -5.29 5.59
CA ALA A 139 9.42 -5.66 5.06
C ALA A 139 10.10 -4.48 4.36
N LEU A 140 9.36 -3.68 3.60
CA LEU A 140 9.87 -2.47 2.97
C LEU A 140 10.36 -1.45 4.00
N VAL A 141 9.56 -1.17 5.03
CA VAL A 141 9.93 -0.22 6.09
C VAL A 141 11.17 -0.71 6.84
N ALA A 142 11.23 -2.01 7.14
CA ALA A 142 12.39 -2.62 7.78
C ALA A 142 13.66 -2.47 6.93
N ALA A 143 13.58 -2.69 5.61
CA ALA A 143 14.72 -2.54 4.71
C ALA A 143 15.24 -1.10 4.62
N MET A 144 14.40 -0.10 4.92
CA MET A 144 14.77 1.31 4.87
C MET A 144 15.36 1.83 6.19
N SER A 145 15.38 1.06 7.29
CA SER A 145 15.85 1.57 8.60
C SER A 145 17.29 2.10 8.55
N ASP A 146 18.14 1.41 7.80
CA ASP A 146 19.58 1.69 7.73
C ASP A 146 19.96 2.38 6.41
N PHE A 147 18.96 2.79 5.62
CA PHE A 147 19.18 3.48 4.37
C PHE A 147 19.65 4.92 4.62
N THR A 148 20.68 5.33 3.90
CA THR A 148 21.23 6.69 3.91
C THR A 148 21.18 7.33 2.53
N ALA A 149 21.02 8.65 2.50
CA ALA A 149 20.97 9.40 1.27
C ALA A 149 22.28 9.23 0.47
N GLY A 150 22.13 9.00 -0.84
CA GLY A 150 23.23 8.68 -1.74
C GLY A 150 23.34 7.20 -2.08
N GLN A 151 22.67 6.32 -1.34
CA GLN A 151 22.46 4.92 -1.74
C GLN A 151 21.37 4.83 -2.82
N MET A 152 21.41 3.76 -3.63
CA MET A 152 20.37 3.47 -4.63
C MET A 152 19.42 2.40 -4.10
N ALA A 153 18.12 2.68 -4.13
CA ALA A 153 17.07 1.72 -3.82
C ALA A 153 16.30 1.36 -5.10
N TYR A 154 16.03 0.06 -5.29
CA TYR A 154 15.23 -0.46 -6.38
C TYR A 154 13.95 -1.08 -5.82
N ILE A 155 12.79 -0.69 -6.36
CA ILE A 155 11.50 -1.32 -6.06
C ILE A 155 11.10 -2.13 -7.30
N ILE A 156 11.00 -3.45 -7.14
CA ILE A 156 10.97 -4.39 -8.26
C ILE A 156 9.79 -5.35 -8.11
N ASN A 157 9.15 -5.65 -9.24
CA ASN A 157 8.20 -6.76 -9.38
C ASN A 157 8.47 -7.47 -10.71
N ASN A 158 9.08 -8.65 -10.65
CA ASN A 158 9.51 -9.40 -11.84
C ASN A 158 8.48 -10.40 -12.36
N LEU A 159 7.24 -10.34 -11.85
CA LEU A 159 6.21 -11.27 -12.29
C LEU A 159 5.89 -11.07 -13.78
N PRO A 160 5.79 -12.14 -14.59
CA PRO A 160 5.58 -12.01 -16.04
C PRO A 160 4.33 -11.19 -16.42
N TYR A 161 3.34 -11.16 -15.52
CA TYR A 161 2.09 -10.43 -15.71
C TYR A 161 2.10 -9.00 -15.11
N ALA A 162 3.21 -8.52 -14.53
CA ALA A 162 3.33 -7.17 -13.98
C ALA A 162 3.10 -6.08 -15.04
N ILE A 163 3.70 -6.25 -16.23
CA ILE A 163 3.55 -5.31 -17.35
C ILE A 163 2.08 -5.26 -17.84
N PRO A 164 1.42 -6.39 -18.16
CA PRO A 164 -0.01 -6.37 -18.47
C PRO A 164 -0.86 -5.64 -17.42
N LEU A 165 -0.63 -5.88 -16.13
CA LEU A 165 -1.37 -5.22 -15.05
C LEU A 165 -1.12 -3.70 -15.02
N GLU A 166 0.11 -3.27 -15.26
CA GLU A 166 0.48 -1.85 -15.33
C GLU A 166 -0.19 -1.13 -16.51
N PHE A 167 -0.42 -1.82 -17.63
CA PHE A 167 -0.94 -1.25 -18.87
C PHE A 167 -2.41 -1.57 -19.16
N GLY A 168 -3.22 -1.79 -18.12
CA GLY A 168 -4.68 -1.76 -18.24
C GLY A 168 -5.39 -3.12 -18.20
N HIS A 169 -4.68 -4.22 -17.95
CA HIS A 169 -5.31 -5.52 -17.71
C HIS A 169 -5.87 -5.66 -16.28
N SER A 170 -5.68 -4.65 -15.43
CA SER A 170 -6.25 -4.58 -14.08
C SER A 170 -7.52 -3.71 -14.07
N THR A 171 -8.65 -4.28 -13.65
CA THR A 171 -9.87 -3.49 -13.39
C THR A 171 -9.78 -2.68 -12.09
N GLN A 172 -8.92 -3.07 -11.15
CA GLN A 172 -8.69 -2.34 -9.89
C GLN A 172 -7.67 -1.20 -10.04
N ALA A 173 -6.74 -1.33 -10.99
CA ALA A 173 -5.70 -0.34 -11.26
C ALA A 173 -5.61 -0.02 -12.77
N PRO A 174 -6.68 0.51 -13.39
CA PRO A 174 -6.73 0.74 -14.84
C PRO A 174 -5.70 1.78 -15.32
N GLY A 175 -5.34 2.74 -14.45
CA GLY A 175 -4.31 3.73 -14.71
C GLY A 175 -2.87 3.23 -14.53
N GLY A 176 -2.68 1.96 -14.13
CA GLY A 176 -1.40 1.42 -13.69
C GLY A 176 -1.08 1.79 -12.24
N MET A 177 -0.21 1.01 -11.61
CA MET A 177 0.28 1.27 -10.27
C MET A 177 1.46 2.24 -10.34
N VAL A 178 2.45 1.91 -11.16
CA VAL A 178 3.70 2.68 -11.30
C VAL A 178 3.42 4.05 -11.87
N ARG A 179 2.65 4.15 -12.96
CA ARG A 179 2.34 5.44 -13.60
C ARG A 179 1.60 6.39 -12.67
N VAL A 180 0.64 5.89 -11.90
CA VAL A 180 -0.10 6.72 -10.94
C VAL A 180 0.79 7.17 -9.79
N THR A 181 1.63 6.28 -9.24
CA THR A 181 2.58 6.66 -8.20
C THR A 181 3.61 7.68 -8.70
N VAL A 182 4.12 7.52 -9.93
CA VAL A 182 5.03 8.50 -10.55
C VAL A 182 4.35 9.85 -10.74
N ALA A 183 3.09 9.88 -11.17
CA ALA A 183 2.34 11.13 -11.29
C ALA A 183 2.18 11.86 -9.93
N ARG A 184 2.20 11.12 -8.82
CA ARG A 184 2.14 11.65 -7.45
C ARG A 184 3.51 11.90 -6.82
N PHE A 185 4.60 11.54 -7.49
CA PHE A 185 5.95 11.56 -6.92
C PHE A 185 6.33 12.93 -6.35
N GLN A 186 6.05 14.01 -7.09
CA GLN A 186 6.36 15.36 -6.62
C GLN A 186 5.61 15.73 -5.33
N GLN A 187 4.37 15.27 -5.17
CA GLN A 187 3.59 15.49 -3.96
C GLN A 187 4.18 14.72 -2.79
N ILE A 188 4.55 13.45 -3.01
CA ILE A 188 5.19 12.60 -2.00
C ILE A 188 6.48 13.24 -1.49
N VAL A 189 7.33 13.73 -2.41
CA VAL A 189 8.56 14.46 -2.06
C VAL A 189 8.27 15.67 -1.19
N GLN A 190 7.27 16.48 -1.56
CA GLN A 190 6.92 17.67 -0.77
C GLN A 190 6.35 17.32 0.60
N GLU A 191 5.59 16.24 0.73
CA GLU A 191 5.07 15.76 2.01
C GLU A 191 6.20 15.31 2.93
N ALA A 192 7.11 14.47 2.44
CA ALA A 192 8.27 14.00 3.22
C ALA A 192 9.18 15.16 3.66
N ILE A 193 9.49 16.11 2.77
CA ILE A 193 10.30 17.28 3.11
C ILE A 193 9.61 18.13 4.18
N ARG A 194 8.28 18.28 4.13
CA ARG A 194 7.54 19.02 5.16
C ARG A 194 7.55 18.31 6.51
N ASN A 195 7.54 16.98 6.53
CA ASN A 195 7.51 16.20 7.77
C ASN A 195 8.87 16.18 8.49
N ASN A 196 9.97 16.38 7.76
CA ASN A 196 11.34 16.28 8.29
C ASN A 196 12.08 17.64 8.29
N GLN A 197 11.38 18.74 8.55
CA GLN A 197 12.00 20.07 8.63
C GLN A 197 12.81 20.23 9.92
N VAL A 198 13.96 20.92 9.81
CA VAL A 198 14.87 21.28 10.92
C VAL A 198 15.23 22.76 10.89
#